data_AF-A0A7Y5NVZ4-F1
#
_entry.id   AF-A0A7Y5NVZ4-F1
#
_cell.length_a   1.000
_cell.length_b   1.000
_cell.length_c   1.000
_cell.angle_alpha   90.00
_cell.angle_beta   90.00
_cell.angle_gamma   90.00
#
_symmetry.space_group_name_H-M   'P 1'
#
loop_
_entity.id
_entity.type
_entity.pdbx_description
1 polymer ?
#
loop_
_entity_poly.entity_id
_entity_poly.type
_entity_poly.pdbx_seq_one_letter_code
_entity_poly.pdbx_strand_id
1 'polypeptide(L)'
;MKRANFIGAPQFFDLNMACRLVTEAYGFHLYLVGSALERRDHRDVDLRLILPDEEFRAMFPGMANGGWTDARWSLFCSAVSLWLSRQSGLKVDFQVQSQTEASGETGPRHPIGILLDPVQPGSPPSP
;
A
#
# COMPACT_ATOMS: atom_id res chain seq x y z
N MET A 1 -15.13 3.19 21.15
CA MET A 1 -14.32 3.90 20.13
C MET A 1 -13.92 2.88 19.06
N LYS A 2 -14.26 3.13 17.79
CA LYS A 2 -13.90 2.24 16.68
C LYS A 2 -12.40 2.39 16.40
N ARG A 3 -11.67 1.27 16.32
CA ARG A 3 -10.23 1.29 15.99
C ARG A 3 -10.06 1.60 14.50
N ALA A 4 -9.03 2.36 14.16
CA ALA A 4 -8.65 2.63 12.77
C ALA A 4 -8.00 1.39 12.11
N ASN A 5 -7.20 0.66 12.89
CA ASN A 5 -6.62 -0.63 12.53
C ASN A 5 -6.28 -1.41 13.81
N PHE A 6 -5.83 -2.65 13.65
CA PHE A 6 -5.47 -3.53 14.75
C PHE A 6 -3.98 -3.80 14.88
N ILE A 7 -3.13 -3.08 14.13
CA ILE A 7 -1.67 -3.18 14.18
C ILE A 7 -1.16 -2.48 15.45
N GLY A 8 -0.12 -3.04 16.07
CA GLY A 8 0.53 -2.42 17.23
C GLY A 8 1.11 -1.05 16.89
N ALA A 9 0.96 -0.06 17.77
CA ALA A 9 1.31 1.33 17.46
C ALA A 9 2.76 1.56 16.98
N PRO A 10 3.80 0.96 17.62
CA PRO A 10 5.18 1.11 17.12
C PRO A 10 5.37 0.51 15.72
N GLN A 11 4.87 -0.71 15.51
CA GLN A 11 4.97 -1.38 14.20
C GLN A 11 4.20 -0.63 13.11
N PHE A 12 3.05 -0.04 13.47
CA PHE A 12 2.29 0.80 12.55
C PHE A 12 3.05 2.09 12.20
N PHE A 13 3.71 2.72 13.16
CA PHE A 13 4.55 3.88 12.91
C PHE A 13 5.71 3.54 11.96
N ASP A 14 6.44 2.46 12.24
CA ASP A 14 7.56 2.01 11.41
C ASP A 14 7.09 1.64 9.99
N LEU A 15 5.95 0.95 9.88
CA LEU A 15 5.32 0.67 8.59
C LEU A 15 4.96 1.96 7.84
N ASN A 16 4.32 2.92 8.50
CA ASN A 16 3.95 4.20 7.88
C ASN A 16 5.18 4.96 7.39
N MET A 17 6.24 5.01 8.19
CA MET A 17 7.49 5.66 7.81
C MET A 17 8.17 4.96 6.62
N ALA A 18 8.18 3.62 6.57
CA ALA A 18 8.71 2.89 5.44
C ALA A 18 7.85 3.09 4.16
N CYS A 19 6.53 3.06 4.29
CA CYS A 19 5.59 3.31 3.21
C CYS A 19 5.74 4.71 2.60
N ARG A 20 6.27 5.69 3.35
CA ARG A 20 6.53 7.04 2.83
C ARG A 20 7.41 7.04 1.58
N LEU A 21 8.42 6.17 1.53
CA LEU A 21 9.31 6.06 0.36
C LEU A 21 8.58 5.52 -0.86
N VAL A 22 7.61 4.60 -0.65
CA VAL A 22 6.76 4.10 -1.74
C VAL A 22 5.82 5.20 -2.22
N THR A 23 5.21 5.95 -1.29
CA THR A 23 4.39 7.11 -1.61
C THR A 23 5.16 8.20 -2.35
N GLU A 24 6.42 8.47 -2.01
CA GLU A 24 7.27 9.41 -2.78
C GLU A 24 7.56 8.91 -4.19
N ALA A 25 7.77 7.60 -4.36
CA ALA A 25 8.11 7.03 -5.65
C ALA A 25 6.91 6.93 -6.61
N TYR A 26 5.70 6.74 -6.08
CA TYR A 26 4.51 6.42 -6.86
C TYR A 26 3.31 7.34 -6.60
N GLY A 27 3.43 8.36 -5.75
CA GLY A 27 2.32 9.21 -5.34
C GLY A 27 1.43 8.60 -4.24
N PHE A 28 0.35 9.31 -3.89
CA PHE A 28 -0.61 8.96 -2.83
C PHE A 28 -1.56 7.82 -3.24
N HIS A 29 -0.99 6.66 -3.53
CA HIS A 29 -1.68 5.50 -4.09
C HIS A 29 -1.56 4.24 -3.23
N LEU A 30 -1.02 4.36 -2.01
CA LEU A 30 -0.76 3.24 -1.12
C LEU A 30 -1.76 3.15 0.04
N TYR A 31 -2.38 1.97 0.17
CA TYR A 31 -3.44 1.72 1.16
C TYR A 31 -3.15 0.46 1.96
N LEU A 32 -3.38 0.55 3.27
CA LEU A 32 -3.61 -0.59 4.14
C LEU A 32 -5.04 -1.11 3.92
N VAL A 33 -5.17 -2.42 3.74
CA VAL A 33 -6.45 -3.10 3.52
C VAL A 33 -6.54 -4.38 4.35
N GLY A 34 -7.58 -5.18 4.11
CA GLY A 34 -7.67 -6.53 4.61
C GLY A 34 -7.91 -6.64 6.10
N SER A 35 -7.62 -7.82 6.65
CA SER A 35 -8.09 -8.21 7.99
C SER A 35 -7.49 -7.36 9.12
N ALA A 36 -6.36 -6.70 8.89
CA ALA A 36 -5.74 -5.78 9.85
C ALA A 36 -6.60 -4.53 10.15
N LEU A 37 -7.57 -4.21 9.29
CA LEU A 37 -8.56 -3.15 9.52
C LEU A 37 -9.80 -3.63 10.29
N GLU A 38 -10.02 -4.94 10.36
CA GLU A 38 -11.27 -5.52 10.84
C GLU A 38 -11.13 -6.23 12.19
N ARG A 39 -10.00 -6.91 12.43
CA ARG A 39 -9.81 -7.76 13.61
C ARG A 39 -8.37 -7.82 14.12
N ARG A 40 -8.24 -8.23 15.39
CA ARG A 40 -6.97 -8.25 16.13
C ARG A 40 -6.05 -9.42 15.77
N ASP A 41 -6.63 -10.54 15.39
CA ASP A 41 -5.96 -11.80 15.03
C ASP A 41 -5.63 -11.88 13.52
N HIS A 42 -5.38 -10.74 12.88
CA HIS A 42 -4.88 -10.71 11.51
C HIS A 42 -3.50 -11.39 11.44
N ARG A 43 -3.28 -12.18 10.39
CA ARG A 43 -2.01 -12.91 10.18
C ARG A 43 -1.03 -12.10 9.35
N ASP A 44 -1.55 -11.44 8.34
CA ASP A 44 -0.83 -10.70 7.33
C ASP A 44 -1.31 -9.24 7.35
N VAL A 45 -0.43 -8.34 6.93
CA VAL A 45 -0.72 -6.91 6.75
C VAL A 45 -0.75 -6.64 5.25
N ASP A 46 -1.96 -6.53 4.70
CA ASP A 46 -2.20 -6.35 3.29
C ASP A 46 -2.02 -4.88 2.88
N LEU A 47 -1.12 -4.63 1.94
CA LEU A 47 -0.92 -3.32 1.32
C LEU A 47 -1.25 -3.38 -0.17
N ARG A 48 -1.92 -2.33 -0.67
CA ARG A 48 -2.25 -2.18 -2.09
C ARG A 48 -1.74 -0.86 -2.61
N LEU A 49 -0.84 -0.91 -3.59
CA LEU A 49 -0.47 0.22 -4.43
C LEU A 49 -1.42 0.23 -5.64
N ILE A 50 -2.33 1.20 -5.68
CA ILE A 50 -3.37 1.29 -6.73
C ILE A 50 -2.94 2.32 -7.77
N LEU A 51 -2.50 1.86 -8.93
CA LEU A 51 -2.04 2.74 -10.02
C LEU A 51 -3.15 2.98 -11.05
N PRO A 52 -3.09 4.10 -11.80
CA PRO A 52 -3.89 4.26 -13.01
C PRO A 52 -3.67 3.08 -13.96
N ASP A 53 -4.73 2.63 -14.63
CA ASP A 53 -4.69 1.45 -15.51
C ASP A 53 -3.59 1.53 -16.58
N GLU A 54 -3.32 2.73 -17.11
CA GLU A 54 -2.29 2.95 -18.13
C GLU A 54 -0.88 2.74 -17.57
N GLU A 55 -0.59 3.28 -16.38
CA GLU A 55 0.69 3.12 -15.69
C GLU A 55 0.89 1.67 -15.28
N PHE A 56 -0.15 1.03 -14.74
CA PHE A 56 -0.13 -0.39 -14.39
C PHE A 56 0.25 -1.26 -15.59
N ARG A 57 -0.38 -1.06 -16.76
CA ARG A 57 -0.09 -1.82 -17.98
C ARG A 57 1.29 -1.52 -18.54
N ALA A 58 1.75 -0.27 -18.45
CA ALA A 58 3.10 0.10 -18.88
C ALA A 58 4.17 -0.57 -18.02
N MET A 59 3.95 -0.62 -16.71
CA MET A 59 4.85 -1.26 -15.76
C MET A 59 4.78 -2.78 -15.82
N PHE A 60 3.60 -3.38 -15.96
CA PHE A 60 3.39 -4.82 -15.86
C PHE A 60 2.57 -5.35 -17.05
N PRO A 61 3.12 -5.27 -18.28
CA PRO A 61 2.38 -5.63 -19.49
C PRO A 61 1.93 -7.10 -19.52
N GLY A 62 2.63 -8.00 -18.81
CA GLY A 62 2.25 -9.41 -18.69
C GLY A 62 1.00 -9.64 -17.84
N MET A 63 0.64 -8.70 -16.95
CA MET A 63 -0.58 -8.81 -16.13
C MET A 63 -1.86 -8.68 -16.96
N ALA A 64 -1.81 -8.00 -18.11
CA ALA A 64 -2.96 -7.83 -19.02
C ALA A 64 -3.50 -9.16 -19.57
N ASN A 65 -2.69 -10.23 -19.55
CA ASN A 65 -3.06 -11.56 -20.04
C ASN A 65 -3.62 -12.47 -18.94
N GLY A 66 -3.94 -11.93 -17.77
CA GLY A 66 -4.60 -12.66 -16.69
C GLY A 66 -3.69 -13.70 -16.04
N GLY A 67 -2.78 -13.25 -15.19
CA GLY A 67 -2.04 -14.18 -14.34
C GLY A 67 -0.91 -13.55 -13.57
N TRP A 68 -0.58 -14.17 -12.43
CA TRP A 68 0.55 -13.87 -11.55
C TRP A 68 1.89 -14.25 -12.22
N THR A 69 1.93 -14.25 -13.55
CA THR A 69 2.99 -14.75 -14.42
C THR A 69 3.89 -13.63 -14.95
N ASP A 70 3.50 -12.35 -14.76
CA ASP A 70 4.40 -11.24 -15.02
C ASP A 70 5.55 -11.26 -13.99
N ALA A 71 6.74 -11.66 -14.45
CA ALA A 71 7.89 -11.81 -13.59
C ALA A 71 8.31 -10.50 -12.91
N ARG A 72 8.07 -9.35 -13.56
CA ARG A 72 8.40 -8.04 -13.00
C ARG A 72 7.44 -7.69 -11.87
N TRP A 73 6.14 -7.92 -12.05
CA TRP A 73 5.13 -7.74 -11.00
C TRP A 73 5.43 -8.65 -9.80
N SER A 74 5.67 -9.93 -10.05
CA SER A 74 5.92 -10.93 -9.01
C SER A 74 7.19 -10.63 -8.21
N LEU A 75 8.28 -10.26 -8.91
CA LEU A 75 9.52 -9.84 -8.26
C LEU A 75 9.33 -8.55 -7.46
N PHE A 76 8.66 -7.56 -8.03
CA PHE A 76 8.43 -6.28 -7.38
C PHE A 76 7.60 -6.43 -6.10
N CYS A 77 6.46 -7.12 -6.18
CA CYS A 77 5.60 -7.36 -5.03
C CYS A 77 6.33 -8.12 -3.93
N SER A 78 7.04 -9.21 -4.29
CA SER A 78 7.82 -10.00 -3.33
C SER A 78 8.94 -9.21 -2.68
N ALA A 79 9.67 -8.40 -3.46
CA ALA A 79 10.78 -7.59 -2.96
C ALA A 79 10.30 -6.49 -2.01
N VAL A 80 9.22 -5.78 -2.36
CA VAL A 80 8.63 -4.73 -1.53
C VAL A 80 8.01 -5.32 -0.26
N SER A 81 7.30 -6.46 -0.36
CA SER A 81 6.82 -7.22 0.80
C SER A 81 7.93 -7.54 1.78
N LEU A 82 9.04 -8.12 1.30
CA LEU A 82 10.17 -8.49 2.13
C LEU A 82 10.82 -7.26 2.78
N TRP A 83 11.00 -6.20 2.00
CA TRP A 83 11.60 -4.96 2.50
C TRP A 83 10.73 -4.31 3.59
N LEU A 84 9.43 -4.11 3.34
CA LEU A 84 8.50 -3.53 4.33
C LEU A 84 8.35 -4.40 5.57
N SER A 85 8.34 -5.73 5.41
CA SER A 85 8.34 -6.66 6.54
C SER A 85 9.56 -6.48 7.44
N ARG A 86 10.74 -6.27 6.84
CA ARG A 86 11.98 -6.01 7.58
C ARG A 86 11.95 -4.67 8.32
N GLN A 87 11.34 -3.63 7.74
CA GLN A 87 11.29 -2.32 8.38
C GLN A 87 10.29 -2.26 9.54
N SER A 88 9.16 -2.97 9.43
CA SER A 88 8.06 -2.87 10.40
C SER A 88 8.00 -4.03 11.40
N GLY A 89 8.70 -5.14 11.13
CA GLY A 89 8.55 -6.39 11.87
C GLY A 89 7.19 -7.08 11.65
N LEU A 90 6.39 -6.63 10.67
CA LEU A 90 5.10 -7.21 10.31
C LEU A 90 5.26 -8.21 9.17
N LYS A 91 4.32 -9.15 9.01
CA LYS A 91 4.25 -10.01 7.83
C LYS A 91 3.45 -9.29 6.75
N VAL A 92 4.13 -8.59 5.85
CA VAL A 92 3.50 -7.73 4.84
C VAL A 92 3.23 -8.48 3.54
N ASP A 93 1.99 -8.40 3.04
CA ASP A 93 1.58 -8.81 1.69
C ASP A 93 1.29 -7.56 0.87
N PHE A 94 2.28 -7.14 0.07
CA PHE A 94 2.21 -5.98 -0.79
C PHE A 94 1.88 -6.41 -2.22
N GLN A 95 0.87 -5.77 -2.81
CA GLN A 95 0.48 -6.00 -4.20
C GLN A 95 0.26 -4.68 -4.92
N VAL A 96 0.68 -4.63 -6.18
CA VAL A 96 0.31 -3.54 -7.09
C VAL A 96 -0.95 -3.96 -7.84
N GLN A 97 -1.90 -3.04 -7.96
CA GLN A 97 -3.20 -3.28 -8.58
C GLN A 97 -3.56 -2.12 -9.50
N SER A 98 -4.28 -2.41 -10.58
CA SER A 98 -4.88 -1.38 -11.41
C SER A 98 -6.10 -0.73 -10.74
N GLN A 99 -6.42 0.51 -11.10
CA GLN A 99 -7.60 1.19 -10.58
C GLN A 99 -8.91 0.43 -10.92
N THR A 100 -8.99 -0.19 -12.09
CA THR A 100 -10.13 -1.02 -12.48
C THR A 100 -10.30 -2.23 -11.57
N GLU A 101 -9.23 -2.99 -11.30
CA GLU A 101 -9.29 -4.13 -10.39
C GLU A 101 -9.68 -3.67 -8.97
N ALA A 102 -9.05 -2.59 -8.48
CA ALA A 102 -9.34 -2.06 -7.16
C ALA A 102 -10.78 -1.54 -7.03
N SER A 103 -11.39 -1.06 -8.11
CA SER A 103 -12.80 -0.60 -8.07
C SER A 103 -13.80 -1.76 -7.94
N GLY A 104 -13.40 -2.98 -8.29
CA GLY A 104 -14.20 -4.19 -8.15
C GLY A 104 -14.18 -4.81 -6.75
N GLU A 105 -13.24 -4.40 -5.90
CA GLU A 105 -13.12 -4.91 -4.54
C GLU A 105 -14.04 -4.17 -3.57
N THR A 106 -14.50 -4.89 -2.53
CA THR A 106 -15.28 -4.32 -1.43
C THR A 106 -14.48 -4.36 -0.14
N GLY A 107 -14.65 -3.36 0.73
CA GLY A 107 -14.01 -3.30 2.03
C GLY A 107 -13.35 -1.95 2.34
N PRO A 108 -12.91 -1.74 3.59
CA PRO A 108 -12.25 -0.51 3.98
C PRO A 108 -10.84 -0.40 3.38
N ARG A 109 -10.43 0.82 3.07
CA ARG A 109 -9.07 1.18 2.67
C ARG A 109 -8.58 2.32 3.55
N HIS A 110 -7.38 2.17 4.11
CA HIS A 110 -6.77 3.18 4.97
C HIS A 110 -5.49 3.71 4.32
N PRO A 111 -5.43 4.98 3.88
CA PRO A 111 -4.22 5.56 3.31
C PRO A 111 -3.04 5.44 4.29
N ILE A 112 -1.86 5.12 3.78
CA ILE A 112 -0.64 4.95 4.57
C ILE A 112 0.58 5.52 3.83
N GLY A 113 1.66 5.79 4.55
CA GLY A 113 2.85 6.44 3.98
C GLY A 113 2.68 7.95 3.88
N ILE A 114 1.89 8.54 4.77
CA ILE A 114 1.60 9.96 4.81
C ILE A 114 2.24 10.55 6.06
N LEU A 115 3.04 11.59 5.87
CA LEU A 115 3.39 12.56 6.89
C LEU A 115 2.66 13.84 6.50
N LEU A 116 1.84 14.36 7.41
CA LEU A 116 1.33 15.71 7.24
C LEU A 116 2.52 16.63 7.41
N ASP A 117 3.00 17.23 6.32
CA ASP A 117 3.96 18.30 6.44
C ASP A 117 3.33 19.40 7.30
N PRO A 118 4.07 19.95 8.28
CA PRO A 118 3.58 21.13 8.98
C PRO A 118 3.31 22.20 7.91
N VAL A 119 2.04 22.62 7.82
CA VAL A 119 1.60 23.66 6.88
C VAL A 119 2.56 24.83 7.03
N GLN A 120 3.38 25.07 6.01
CA GLN A 120 4.17 26.28 5.92
C GLN A 120 3.16 27.42 5.76
N PRO A 121 3.09 28.39 6.70
CA PRO A 121 2.13 29.47 6.58
C PRO A 121 2.33 30.19 5.24
N GLY A 122 1.32 30.13 4.37
CA GLY A 122 1.33 30.75 3.04
C GLY A 122 1.56 29.82 1.85
N SER A 123 1.72 28.50 2.03
CA SER A 123 1.77 27.57 0.89
C SER A 123 0.37 27.22 0.36
N PRO A 124 0.17 27.15 -0.97
CA PRO A 124 -1.08 26.65 -1.53
C PRO A 124 -1.31 25.19 -1.09
N PRO A 125 -2.58 24.72 -1.02
CA PRO A 125 -2.86 23.33 -0.69
C PRO A 125 -2.15 22.42 -1.70
N SER A 126 -1.49 21.37 -1.18
CA SER A 126 -0.92 20.31 -2.02
C SER A 126 -2.03 19.72 -2.92
N PRO A 127 -1.70 19.37 -4.18
CA PRO A 127 -2.68 18.88 -5.15
C PRO A 127 -3.35 17.58 -4.72
#